data_AF-A0A267TL12-F1
#
_entry.id   AF-A0A267TL12-F1
#
_cell.length_a   1.000
_cell.length_b   1.000
_cell.length_c   1.000
_cell.angle_alpha   90.00
_cell.angle_beta   90.00
_cell.angle_gamma   90.00
#
_symmetry.space_group_name_H-M   'P 1'
#
loop_
_entity.id
_entity.type
_entity.pdbx_description
1 polymer ?
#
loop_
_entity_poly.entity_id
_entity_poly.type
_entity_poly.pdbx_seq_one_letter_code
_entity_poly.pdbx_strand_id
1 'polypeptide(L)'
;VESAKDAWEICHSYMHRWNIEQAFRFAKTELAIESPRLWFFENTLKLLAIVSLIYDFLMKLIRNWPSIIKIIINQFAHRTGNRCQNALTPIYRLRTAIQNMLWCYFAQQNSG
;
A
#
# COMPACT_ATOMS: atom_id res chain seq x y z
N VAL A 1 8.87 26.62 -21.68
CA VAL A 1 8.30 25.43 -22.37
C VAL A 1 8.49 25.68 -23.84
N GLU A 2 9.50 25.05 -24.44
CA GLU A 2 9.94 25.36 -25.80
C GLU A 2 9.44 24.30 -26.80
N SER A 3 9.11 23.10 -26.30
CA SER A 3 8.52 22.03 -27.09
C SER A 3 7.26 21.43 -26.45
N ALA A 4 6.44 20.76 -27.26
CA ALA A 4 5.31 19.97 -26.77
C ALA A 4 5.75 18.86 -25.79
N LYS A 5 6.98 18.33 -25.96
CA LYS A 5 7.55 17.32 -25.05
C LYS A 5 7.77 17.89 -23.65
N ASP A 6 8.33 19.11 -23.56
CA ASP A 6 8.55 19.79 -22.27
C ASP A 6 7.22 20.07 -21.56
N ALA A 7 6.19 20.43 -22.33
CA ALA A 7 4.85 20.65 -21.80
C ALA A 7 4.27 19.36 -21.19
N TRP A 8 4.42 18.22 -21.90
CA TRP A 8 3.99 16.92 -21.40
C TRP A 8 4.77 16.46 -20.18
N GLU A 9 6.07 16.73 -20.12
CA GLU A 9 6.89 16.41 -18.95
C GLU A 9 6.40 17.14 -17.70
N ILE A 10 6.13 18.45 -17.81
CA ILE A 10 5.55 19.24 -16.72
C ILE A 10 4.18 18.70 -16.30
N CYS A 11 3.32 18.37 -17.27
CA CYS A 11 2.03 17.73 -17.00
C CYS A 11 2.18 16.41 -16.23
N HIS A 12 3.05 15.51 -16.69
CA HIS A 12 3.28 14.23 -16.02
C HIS A 12 3.87 14.40 -14.62
N SER A 13 4.82 15.32 -14.42
CA SER A 13 5.35 15.64 -13.09
C SER A 13 4.26 16.16 -12.16
N TYR A 14 3.37 17.03 -12.65
CA TYR A 14 2.25 17.52 -11.85
C TYR A 14 1.23 16.42 -11.55
N MET A 15 0.95 15.53 -12.49
CA MET A 15 0.10 14.36 -12.26
C MET A 15 0.72 13.43 -11.20
N HIS A 16 2.03 13.19 -11.26
CA HIS A 16 2.76 12.38 -10.29
C HIS A 16 2.73 12.96 -8.87
N ARG A 17 2.59 14.28 -8.71
CA ARG A 17 2.43 14.93 -7.40
C ARG A 17 1.29 14.29 -6.60
N TRP A 18 0.18 13.95 -7.24
CA TRP A 18 -0.98 13.37 -6.55
C TRP A 18 -0.72 12.00 -5.90
N ASN A 19 0.34 11.30 -6.31
CA ASN A 19 0.73 10.03 -5.71
C ASN A 19 1.08 10.19 -4.22
N ILE A 20 1.60 11.35 -3.80
CA ILE A 20 1.92 11.60 -2.38
C ILE A 20 0.66 11.64 -1.52
N GLU A 21 -0.48 12.10 -2.06
CA GLU A 21 -1.73 12.14 -1.33
C GLU A 21 -2.30 10.74 -1.10
N GLN A 22 -2.10 9.83 -2.05
CA GLN A 22 -2.43 8.42 -1.87
C GLN A 22 -1.53 7.77 -0.82
N ALA A 23 -0.24 8.13 -0.78
CA ALA A 23 0.68 7.67 0.26
C ALA A 23 0.25 8.16 1.64
N PHE A 24 -0.05 9.45 1.79
CA PHE A 24 -0.53 10.01 3.06
C PHE A 24 -1.86 9.41 3.49
N ARG A 25 -2.81 9.25 2.55
CA ARG A 25 -4.08 8.59 2.86
C ARG A 25 -3.84 7.19 3.39
N PHE A 26 -2.99 6.40 2.74
CA PHE A 26 -2.69 5.03 3.17
C PHE A 26 -2.03 5.01 4.56
N ALA A 27 -1.03 5.87 4.77
CA ALA A 27 -0.33 5.94 6.04
C ALA A 27 -1.27 6.31 7.20
N LYS A 28 -2.17 7.28 6.99
CA LYS A 28 -3.14 7.69 8.01
C LYS A 28 -4.19 6.62 8.28
N THR A 29 -4.82 6.06 7.23
CA THR A 29 -5.98 5.19 7.40
C THR A 29 -5.63 3.74 7.69
N GLU A 30 -4.59 3.18 7.06
CA GLU A 30 -4.25 1.75 7.19
C GLU A 30 -3.10 1.50 8.16
N LEU A 31 -2.13 2.42 8.23
CA LEU A 31 -1.00 2.32 9.15
C LEU A 31 -1.21 3.11 10.45
N ALA A 32 -2.34 3.82 10.58
CA ALA A 32 -2.76 4.54 11.78
C ALA A 32 -1.69 5.49 12.37
N ILE A 33 -0.87 6.13 11.53
CA ILE A 33 0.27 6.95 11.98
C ILE A 33 -0.15 8.19 12.79
N GLU A 34 -1.41 8.64 12.67
CA GLU A 34 -1.96 9.78 13.42
C GLU A 34 -2.56 9.38 14.78
N SER A 35 -2.60 8.08 15.09
CA SER A 35 -3.16 7.58 16.34
C SER A 35 -2.26 6.57 17.08
N PRO A 36 -0.93 6.81 17.19
CA PRO A 36 -0.06 5.95 17.98
C PRO A 36 -0.36 6.14 19.47
N ARG A 37 -0.76 5.06 20.16
CA ARG A 37 -1.12 5.09 21.60
C ARG A 37 0.09 4.82 22.50
N LEU A 38 1.20 5.50 22.24
CA LEU A 38 2.44 5.38 23.02
C LEU A 38 2.65 6.64 23.86
N TRP A 39 3.01 6.44 25.14
CA TRP A 39 3.17 7.51 26.12
C TRP A 39 4.46 8.32 25.92
N PHE A 40 5.54 7.67 25.51
CA PHE A 40 6.85 8.31 25.36
C PHE A 40 7.10 8.67 23.90
N PHE A 41 7.48 9.94 23.66
CA PHE A 41 7.76 10.46 22.32
C PHE A 41 8.81 9.64 21.56
N GLU A 42 9.90 9.22 22.23
CA GLU A 42 10.93 8.39 21.61
C GLU A 42 10.39 7.03 21.13
N ASN A 43 9.48 6.42 21.90
CA ASN A 43 8.87 5.16 21.49
C ASN A 43 7.92 5.36 20.31
N THR A 44 7.21 6.50 20.27
CA THR A 44 6.41 6.89 19.11
C THR A 44 7.28 7.05 17.87
N LEU A 45 8.43 7.72 17.98
CA LEU A 45 9.37 7.85 16.86
C LEU A 45 9.90 6.49 16.38
N LYS A 46 10.28 5.59 17.30
CA LYS A 46 10.71 4.23 16.97
C LYS A 46 9.61 3.46 16.24
N LEU A 47 8.37 3.53 16.72
CA LEU A 47 7.23 2.90 16.07
C LEU A 47 7.00 3.46 14.66
N LEU A 48 7.02 4.78 14.50
CA LEU A 48 6.86 5.42 13.19
C LEU A 48 7.99 5.05 12.21
N ALA A 49 9.23 4.91 12.71
CA ALA A 49 10.34 4.41 11.90
C ALA A 49 10.07 2.98 11.40
N ILE A 50 9.57 2.08 12.26
CA ILE A 50 9.19 0.71 11.86
C ILE A 50 8.08 0.76 10.80
N VAL A 51 7.05 1.57 11.03
CA VAL A 51 5.94 1.74 10.08
C VAL A 51 6.44 2.25 8.71
N SER A 52 7.43 3.15 8.69
CA SER A 52 8.04 3.63 7.45
C SER A 52 8.74 2.51 6.66
N LEU A 53 9.42 1.59 7.35
CA LEU A 53 10.06 0.43 6.73
C LEU A 53 9.02 -0.55 6.15
N ILE A 54 7.92 -0.77 6.87
CA ILE A 54 6.80 -1.59 6.37
C ILE A 54 6.22 -0.99 5.10
N TYR A 55 6.03 0.33 5.07
CA TYR A 55 5.53 1.02 3.88
C TYR A 55 6.48 0.86 2.69
N ASP A 56 7.78 1.12 2.87
CA ASP A 56 8.79 0.93 1.83
C ASP A 56 8.84 -0.52 1.31
N PHE A 57 8.75 -1.50 2.22
CA PHE A 57 8.69 -2.91 1.86
C PHE A 57 7.47 -3.23 0.99
N LEU A 58 6.28 -2.74 1.35
CA LEU A 58 5.06 -2.94 0.56
C LEU A 58 5.18 -2.30 -0.83
N MET A 59 5.77 -1.10 -0.93
CA MET A 59 6.01 -0.45 -2.22
C MET A 59 7.00 -1.25 -3.08
N LYS A 60 8.10 -1.73 -2.49
CA LYS A 60 9.10 -2.57 -3.17
C LYS A 60 8.49 -3.87 -3.69
N LEU A 61 7.62 -4.51 -2.91
CA LEU A 61 6.90 -5.71 -3.35
C LEU A 61 6.06 -5.44 -4.61
N ILE A 62 5.29 -4.36 -4.62
CA ILE A 62 4.46 -3.98 -5.77
C ILE A 62 5.32 -3.67 -6.99
N ARG A 63 6.42 -2.93 -6.79
CA ARG A 63 7.32 -2.50 -7.87
C ARG A 63 8.05 -3.69 -8.50
N ASN A 64 8.54 -4.61 -7.68
CA ASN A 64 9.41 -5.69 -8.15
C ASN A 64 8.63 -6.91 -8.66
N TRP A 65 7.42 -7.15 -8.14
CA TRP A 65 6.65 -8.38 -8.42
C TRP A 65 5.18 -8.11 -8.82
N PRO A 66 4.89 -7.18 -9.74
CA PRO A 66 3.53 -6.71 -10.00
C PRO A 66 2.56 -7.83 -10.41
N SER A 67 3.03 -8.80 -11.20
CA SER A 67 2.21 -9.93 -11.65
C SER A 67 1.82 -10.86 -10.50
N ILE A 68 2.77 -11.21 -9.64
CA ILE A 68 2.53 -12.07 -8.47
C ILE A 68 1.59 -11.36 -7.49
N ILE A 69 1.85 -10.08 -7.24
CA ILE A 69 1.02 -9.27 -6.35
C ILE A 69 -0.42 -9.19 -6.86
N LYS A 70 -0.62 -9.06 -8.18
CA LYS A 70 -1.97 -9.10 -8.78
C LYS A 70 -2.67 -10.44 -8.53
N ILE A 71 -1.97 -11.56 -8.63
CA ILE A 71 -2.51 -12.90 -8.33
C ILE A 71 -2.91 -13.00 -6.86
N ILE A 72 -2.00 -12.65 -5.95
CA ILE A 72 -2.25 -12.68 -4.50
C ILE A 72 -3.46 -11.83 -4.13
N ILE A 73 -3.53 -10.61 -4.66
CA ILE A 73 -4.66 -9.70 -4.43
C ILE A 73 -5.98 -10.30 -4.94
N ASN A 74 -5.99 -10.92 -6.11
CA ASN A 74 -7.20 -11.50 -6.67
C ASN A 74 -7.67 -12.74 -5.90
N GLN A 75 -6.73 -13.52 -5.35
CA GLN A 75 -7.03 -14.73 -4.61
C GLN A 75 -7.47 -14.44 -3.16
N PHE A 76 -6.73 -13.58 -2.45
CA PHE A 76 -6.92 -13.37 -1.00
C PHE A 76 -7.62 -12.07 -0.64
N ALA A 77 -7.79 -11.14 -1.58
CA ALA A 77 -8.54 -9.88 -1.42
C ALA A 77 -9.46 -9.63 -2.62
N HIS A 78 -10.26 -10.66 -2.94
CA HIS A 78 -11.23 -10.61 -4.02
C HIS A 78 -12.29 -9.52 -3.76
N ARG A 79 -12.64 -8.75 -4.80
CA ARG A 79 -13.74 -7.78 -4.74
C ARG A 79 -14.79 -8.12 -5.80
N THR A 80 -16.03 -8.26 -5.37
CA THR A 80 -17.21 -8.47 -6.23
C THR A 80 -17.79 -7.11 -6.61
N GLY A 81 -17.57 -6.69 -7.86
CA GLY A 81 -18.11 -5.43 -8.40
C GLY A 81 -17.15 -4.73 -9.37
N ASN A 82 -17.63 -4.45 -10.58
CA ASN A 82 -16.81 -3.93 -11.69
C ASN A 82 -16.10 -2.61 -11.34
N ARG A 83 -16.81 -1.69 -10.67
CA ARG A 83 -16.23 -0.41 -10.18
C ARG A 83 -15.10 -0.62 -9.17
N CYS A 84 -15.26 -1.61 -8.29
CA CYS A 84 -14.30 -1.92 -7.22
C CYS A 84 -13.08 -2.70 -7.72
N GLN A 85 -13.21 -3.43 -8.83
CA GLN A 85 -12.12 -4.15 -9.49
C GLN A 85 -11.21 -3.20 -10.28
N ASN A 86 -11.77 -2.16 -10.89
CA ASN A 86 -11.04 -1.17 -11.69
C ASN A 86 -10.41 -0.04 -10.85
N ALA A 87 -10.68 0.02 -9.54
CA ALA A 87 -10.12 1.04 -8.66
C ALA A 87 -8.61 0.82 -8.44
N LEU A 88 -7.82 1.87 -8.69
CA LEU A 88 -6.35 1.89 -8.54
C LEU A 88 -5.92 2.03 -7.07
N THR A 89 -6.25 1.04 -6.23
CA THR A 89 -5.82 1.01 -4.81
C THR A 89 -5.05 -0.27 -4.47
N PRO A 90 -3.90 -0.55 -5.11
CA PRO A 90 -3.18 -1.82 -4.95
C PRO A 90 -2.55 -1.99 -3.57
N ILE A 91 -2.03 -0.93 -2.93
CA ILE A 91 -1.36 -1.03 -1.62
C ILE A 91 -2.33 -1.47 -0.52
N TYR A 92 -3.51 -0.85 -0.45
CA TYR A 92 -4.59 -1.21 0.49
C TYR A 92 -4.97 -2.69 0.36
N ARG A 93 -5.20 -3.13 -0.87
CA ARG A 93 -5.61 -4.50 -1.18
C ARG A 93 -4.50 -5.49 -0.89
N LEU A 94 -3.25 -5.13 -1.15
CA LEU A 94 -2.09 -5.97 -0.87
C LEU A 94 -1.96 -6.25 0.63
N ARG A 95 -2.09 -5.23 1.48
CA ARG A 95 -2.00 -5.41 2.94
C ARG A 95 -3.04 -6.42 3.43
N THR A 96 -4.30 -6.25 3.02
CA THR A 96 -5.38 -7.19 3.38
C THR A 96 -5.14 -8.58 2.79
N ALA A 97 -4.66 -8.67 1.55
CA ALA A 97 -4.38 -9.95 0.90
C ALA A 97 -3.30 -10.74 1.64
N ILE A 98 -2.20 -10.08 2.05
CA ILE A 98 -1.13 -10.70 2.85
C ILE A 98 -1.70 -11.18 4.19
N GLN A 99 -2.50 -10.34 4.87
CA GLN A 99 -3.12 -10.71 6.14
C GLN A 99 -4.00 -11.96 6.00
N ASN A 100 -4.87 -12.00 4.99
CA ASN A 100 -5.74 -13.14 4.74
C ASN A 100 -4.94 -14.40 4.35
N MET A 101 -3.91 -14.26 3.51
CA MET A 101 -3.03 -15.36 3.11
C MET A 101 -2.34 -16.00 4.32
N LEU A 102 -1.74 -15.17 5.19
CA LEU A 102 -1.09 -15.64 6.42
C LEU A 102 -2.09 -16.31 7.36
N TRP A 103 -3.28 -15.73 7.51
CA TRP A 103 -4.32 -16.31 8.37
C TRP A 103 -4.77 -17.69 7.86
N CYS A 104 -5.00 -17.85 6.56
CA CYS A 104 -5.30 -19.15 5.96
C CYS A 104 -4.17 -20.17 6.18
N TYR A 105 -2.92 -19.73 6.03
CA TYR A 105 -1.74 -20.58 6.24
C TYR A 105 -1.64 -21.07 7.70
N PHE A 106 -1.79 -20.17 8.67
CA PHE A 106 -1.75 -20.54 10.10
C PHE A 106 -2.95 -21.39 10.51
N ALA A 107 -4.14 -21.10 9.98
CA ALA A 107 -5.33 -21.93 10.25
C ALA A 107 -5.14 -23.38 9.77
N GLN A 108 -4.50 -23.57 8.61
CA GLN A 108 -4.18 -24.91 8.09
C GLN A 108 -3.17 -25.65 8.97
N GLN A 109 -2.18 -24.97 9.53
CA GLN A 109 -1.19 -25.59 10.42
C GLN A 109 -1.76 -26.02 11.77
N ASN A 110 -2.72 -25.27 12.31
CA ASN A 110 -3.34 -25.57 13.60
C ASN A 110 -4.47 -26.61 13.53
N SER A 111 -4.78 -27.13 12.34
CA SER A 111 -5.83 -28.14 12.12
C SER A 111 -5.28 -29.58 12.02
N GLY A 112 -4.01 -29.78 12.40
CA GLY A 112 -3.33 -31.08 12.44
C GLY A 112 -3.11 -31.60 13.86
#